data_AF-A0A3D4G0D0-F1
#
_entry.id   AF-A0A3D4G0D0-F1
#
_cell.length_a   1.000
_cell.length_b   1.000
_cell.length_c   1.000
_cell.angle_alpha   90.00
_cell.angle_beta   90.00
_cell.angle_gamma   90.00
#
_symmetry.space_group_name_H-M   'P 1'
#
loop_
_entity.id
_entity.type
_entity.pdbx_description
1 polymer ?
#
loop_
_entity_poly.entity_id
_entity_poly.type
_entity_poly.pdbx_seq_one_letter_code
_entity_poly.pdbx_strand_id
1 'polypeptide(L)' 'MPDLPLYLVRLSPDLTTKARRTRRRFQKRLVKNLREALSGFGGQYYIRNKWDRIYVQAEHPGSAHRIAGVFGVASVSRVD' A
#
# COMPACT_ATOMS: atom_id res chain seq x y z
N MET A 1 12.29 10.73 -9.76
CA MET A 1 11.56 10.10 -8.63
C MET A 1 12.52 10.11 -7.46
N PRO A 2 12.07 10.41 -6.23
CA PRO A 2 12.96 10.42 -5.08
C PRO A 2 13.48 9.00 -4.82
N ASP A 3 14.74 8.91 -4.39
CA ASP A 3 15.48 7.67 -4.14
C ASP A 3 15.11 7.10 -2.75
N LEU A 4 13.82 6.81 -2.59
CA LEU A 4 13.25 6.29 -1.35
C LEU A 4 12.97 4.78 -1.47
N PRO A 5 13.09 4.01 -0.36
CA PRO A 5 12.77 2.59 -0.34
C PRO A 5 11.40 2.30 -0.95
N LEU A 6 11.35 1.30 -1.83
CA LEU A 6 10.16 0.98 -2.62
C LEU A 6 9.53 -0.34 -2.14
N TYR A 7 8.26 -0.26 -1.81
CA TYR A 7 7.47 -1.39 -1.33
C TYR A 7 6.35 -1.73 -2.31
N LEU A 8 6.28 -2.99 -2.72
CA LEU A 8 5.13 -3.58 -3.40
C LEU A 8 4.14 -4.11 -2.36
N VAL A 9 2.91 -3.58 -2.39
CA VAL A 9 1.81 -3.97 -1.51
C VAL A 9 0.84 -4.84 -2.28
N ARG A 10 0.66 -6.08 -1.81
CA ARG A 10 -0.26 -7.05 -2.41
C ARG A 10 -1.56 -7.12 -1.62
N LEU A 11 -2.67 -7.11 -2.36
CA LEU A 11 -4.03 -7.25 -1.82
C LEU A 11 -4.28 -8.71 -1.43
N SER A 12 -5.17 -8.91 -0.45
CA SER A 12 -5.67 -10.27 -0.15
C SER A 12 -6.32 -10.92 -1.39
N PRO A 13 -5.97 -12.19 -1.70
CA PRO A 13 -6.50 -12.89 -2.88
C PRO A 13 -8.03 -12.98 -2.88
N ASP A 14 -8.67 -13.04 -1.71
CA ASP A 14 -10.14 -13.07 -1.54
C ASP A 14 -10.86 -11.88 -2.19
N LEU A 15 -10.13 -10.81 -2.46
CA LEU A 15 -10.64 -9.58 -3.03
C LEU A 15 -10.44 -9.46 -4.54
N THR A 16 -9.56 -10.29 -5.10
CA THR A 16 -9.31 -10.35 -6.54
C THR A 16 -10.40 -11.11 -7.29
N THR A 17 -11.19 -11.94 -6.58
CA THR A 17 -12.31 -12.73 -7.12
C THR A 17 -13.64 -11.98 -7.17
N LYS A 18 -13.72 -10.76 -6.60
CA LYS A 18 -14.96 -9.96 -6.59
C LYS A 18 -15.12 -9.14 -7.88
N ALA A 19 -16.37 -8.76 -8.18
CA ALA A 19 -16.69 -7.89 -9.32
C ALA A 19 -15.83 -6.61 -9.37
N ARG A 20 -15.49 -6.16 -10.59
CA ARG A 20 -14.59 -5.01 -10.83
C ARG A 20 -14.94 -3.76 -10.02
N ARG A 21 -16.23 -3.46 -9.84
CA ARG A 21 -16.72 -2.30 -9.07
C ARG A 21 -16.38 -2.42 -7.58
N THR A 22 -16.55 -3.60 -6.99
CA THR A 22 -16.22 -3.89 -5.58
C THR A 22 -14.72 -3.80 -5.35
N ARG A 23 -13.92 -4.41 -6.24
CA ARG A 23 -12.45 -4.33 -6.20
C ARG A 23 -11.95 -2.89 -6.22
N ARG A 24 -12.48 -2.05 -7.14
CA ARG A 24 -12.12 -0.62 -7.22
C ARG A 24 -12.47 0.15 -5.93
N ARG A 25 -13.64 -0.09 -5.34
CA ARG A 25 -14.05 0.55 -4.08
C ARG A 25 -13.13 0.16 -2.93
N PHE A 26 -12.82 -1.13 -2.82
CA PHE A 26 -11.89 -1.62 -1.81
C PHE A 26 -10.50 -1.01 -1.99
N GLN A 27 -9.97 -1.03 -3.20
CA GLN A 27 -8.64 -0.50 -3.48
C GLN A 27 -8.54 1.00 -3.17
N LYS A 28 -9.59 1.78 -3.48
CA LYS A 28 -9.68 3.18 -3.04
C LYS A 28 -9.64 3.31 -1.52
N ARG A 29 -10.38 2.45 -0.80
CA ARG A 29 -10.39 2.45 0.67
C ARG A 29 -9.03 2.05 1.24
N LEU A 30 -8.39 1.03 0.68
CA LEU A 30 -7.06 0.60 1.11
C LEU A 30 -6.01 1.70 0.91
N VAL A 31 -6.02 2.37 -0.24
CA VAL A 31 -5.12 3.52 -0.47
C VAL A 31 -5.35 4.62 0.57
N LYS A 32 -6.61 4.89 0.93
CA LYS A 32 -6.93 5.84 2.01
C LYS A 32 -6.36 5.37 3.35
N ASN A 33 -6.58 4.12 3.73
CA ASN A 33 -6.07 3.55 4.98
C ASN A 33 -4.52 3.57 5.03
N LEU A 34 -3.85 3.30 3.91
CA LEU A 34 -2.38 3.37 3.81
C LEU A 34 -1.87 4.81 4.00
N ARG A 35 -2.56 5.81 3.43
CA ARG A 35 -2.22 7.23 3.66
C ARG A 35 -2.37 7.58 5.14
N GLU A 36 -3.49 7.23 5.74
CA GLU A 36 -3.73 7.48 7.17
C GLU A 36 -2.68 6.80 8.06
N ALA A 37 -2.32 5.55 7.74
CA ALA A 37 -1.31 4.80 8.49
C ALA A 37 0.09 5.42 8.42
N LEU A 38 0.45 6.06 7.29
CA LEU A 38 1.77 6.67 7.06
C LEU A 38 1.84 8.15 7.45
N SER A 39 0.75 8.92 7.36
CA SER A 39 0.73 10.35 7.70
C SER A 39 1.17 10.66 9.14
N GLY A 40 0.94 9.75 10.09
CA GLY A 40 1.35 9.90 11.49
C GLY A 40 2.70 9.24 11.84
N PHE A 41 3.38 8.67 10.84
CA PHE A 41 4.54 7.81 11.06
C PHE A 41 5.89 8.53 10.84
N GLY A 42 5.86 9.74 10.28
CA GLY A 42 7.05 10.54 9.97
C GLY A 42 7.71 10.18 8.64
N GLY A 43 8.49 11.11 8.09
CA GLY A 43 9.18 10.98 6.81
C GLY A 43 8.28 11.21 5.58
N GLN A 44 8.91 11.34 4.41
CA GLN A 44 8.20 11.47 3.14
C GLN A 44 7.67 10.11 2.67
N TYR A 45 6.49 10.12 2.04
CA TYR A 45 5.94 8.92 1.41
C TYR A 45 5.14 9.24 0.16
N TYR A 46 5.14 8.30 -0.79
CA TYR A 46 4.39 8.39 -2.04
C TYR A 46 3.68 7.06 -2.31
N ILE A 47 2.38 7.13 -2.60
CA ILE A 47 1.58 5.94 -2.94
C ILE A 47 1.13 6.04 -4.39
N ARG A 48 1.55 5.07 -5.20
CA ARG A 48 1.12 4.92 -6.59
C ARG A 48 0.26 3.68 -6.72
N ASN A 49 -0.95 3.88 -7.22
CA ASN A 49 -1.84 2.79 -7.56
C ASN A 49 -1.80 2.54 -9.07
N LYS A 50 -1.35 1.36 -9.51
CA LYS A 50 -1.37 0.94 -10.91
C LYS A 50 -2.07 -0.40 -11.05
N TRP A 51 -3.18 -0.41 -11.79
CA TRP A 51 -3.99 -1.60 -12.04
C TRP A 51 -4.45 -2.25 -10.74
N ASP A 52 -3.81 -3.33 -10.33
CA ASP A 52 -4.06 -4.08 -9.11
C ASP A 52 -2.89 -4.10 -8.13
N ARG A 53 -1.83 -3.36 -8.43
CA ARG A 53 -0.65 -3.25 -7.60
C ARG A 53 -0.58 -1.86 -6.98
N ILE A 54 -0.28 -1.84 -5.70
CA ILE A 54 -0.02 -0.62 -4.96
C ILE A 54 1.48 -0.58 -4.69
N TYR A 55 2.12 0.49 -5.12
CA TYR A 55 3.51 0.79 -4.83
C TYR A 55 3.56 1.89 -3.79
N VAL A 56 4.38 1.71 -2.77
CA VAL A 56 4.58 2.69 -1.71
C VAL A 56 6.07 2.99 -1.64
N GLN A 57 6.44 4.24 -1.84
CA GLN A 57 7.75 4.75 -1.46
C GLN A 57 7.64 5.36 -0.08
N ALA A 58 8.54 5.04 0.83
CA ALA A 58 8.53 5.63 2.15
C ALA A 58 9.93 5.65 2.76
N GLU A 59 10.28 6.79 3.34
CA GLU A 59 11.58 7.05 3.95
C GLU A 59 11.77 6.35 5.30
N HIS A 60 10.70 6.27 6.10
CA HIS A 60 10.81 5.81 7.48
C HIS A 60 11.17 4.32 7.54
N PRO A 61 12.18 3.91 8.36
CA PRO A 61 12.66 2.53 8.39
C PRO A 61 11.57 1.52 8.82
N GLY A 62 10.62 1.94 9.67
CA GLY A 62 9.47 1.12 10.07
C GLY A 62 8.33 1.00 9.04
N SER A 63 8.44 1.62 7.86
CA SER A 63 7.30 1.74 6.92
C SER A 63 6.78 0.38 6.47
N ALA A 64 7.65 -0.59 6.22
CA ALA A 64 7.25 -1.95 5.86
C ALA A 64 6.29 -2.57 6.91
N HIS A 65 6.65 -2.46 8.19
CA HIS A 65 5.85 -2.98 9.29
C HIS A 65 4.51 -2.23 9.40
N ARG A 66 4.54 -0.90 9.29
CA ARG A 66 3.33 -0.07 9.35
C ARG A 66 2.35 -0.40 8.22
N ILE A 67 2.86 -0.61 7.00
CA ILE A 67 2.06 -0.99 5.82
C ILE A 67 1.48 -2.40 6.03
N ALA A 68 2.27 -3.36 6.53
CA ALA A 68 1.81 -4.73 6.75
C ALA A 68 0.67 -4.83 7.78
N GLY A 69 0.63 -3.91 8.76
CA GLY A 69 -0.46 -3.84 9.75
C GLY A 69 -1.78 -3.26 9.21
N VAL A 70 -1.82 -2.74 7.97
CA VAL A 70 -3.05 -2.18 7.41
C VAL A 70 -3.98 -3.31 6.94
N PHE A 71 -5.19 -3.33 7.49
CA PHE A 71 -6.22 -4.30 7.08
C PHE A 71 -6.43 -4.29 5.56
N GLY A 72 -6.37 -5.48 4.95
CA GLY A 72 -6.51 -5.65 3.50
C GLY A 72 -5.18 -5.82 2.75
N VAL A 73 -4.05 -5.58 3.41
CA VAL A 73 -2.72 -5.94 2.93
C VAL A 73 -2.49 -7.42 3.23
N ALA A 74 -2.08 -8.19 2.22
CA ALA A 74 -1.70 -9.59 2.37
C ALA A 74 -0.20 -9.76 2.54
N SER A 75 0.58 -8.98 1.82
CA SER A 75 2.03 -8.95 1.95
C SER A 75 2.60 -7.63 1.48
N VAL A 76 3.77 -7.30 2.03
CA VAL A 76 4.61 -6.18 1.65
C VAL A 76 5.96 -6.74 1.24
N SER A 77 6.49 -6.29 0.12
CA SER A 77 7.80 -6.72 -0.36
C SER A 77 8.62 -5.52 -0.76
N ARG A 78 9.84 -5.43 -0.25
CA ARG A 78 10.82 -4.46 -0.71
C ARG A 78 11.28 -4.85 -2.12
N VAL A 79 11.36 -3.89 -3.04
CA VAL A 79 11.65 -4.12 -4.47
C VAL A 79 12.75 -3.21 -5.02
N ASP A 80 13.50 -2.56 -4.13
CA ASP A 80 14.77 -1.88 -4.35
C ASP A 80 15.94 -2.69 -3.74
#